data_AF-A0A940HWQ6-F1
#
_entry.id   AF-A0A940HWQ6-F1
#
_cell.length_a   1.000
_cell.length_b   1.000
_cell.length_c   1.000
_cell.angle_alpha   90.00
_cell.angle_beta   90.00
_cell.angle_gamma   90.00
#
_symmetry.space_group_name_H-M   'P 1'
#
loop_
_entity.id
_entity.type
_entity.pdbx_description
1 polymer ?
#
loop_
_entity_poly.entity_id
_entity_poly.type
_entity_poly.pdbx_seq_one_letter_code
_entity_poly.pdbx_strand_id
1 'polypeptide(L)'
;LNSKVICEKLNIPFNKRVNSLSEEEILKIREYIDQNYKVEGDLRRDVSMNIKRLNDLATYRGLRHKKKLPVRGQRTHSNARTRKGKAIAIAGKKLTPLKK
;
A
#
# COMPACT_ATOMS: atom_id res chain seq x y z
N LEU A 1 1.54 2.08 15.58
CA LEU A 1 2.21 3.33 16.00
C LEU A 1 1.24 4.50 15.87
N ASN A 2 0.74 4.83 14.66
CA ASN A 2 -0.22 5.93 14.48
C ASN A 2 -1.52 5.77 15.30
N SER A 3 -2.03 4.55 15.43
CA SER A 3 -3.20 4.27 16.29
C SER A 3 -2.98 4.69 17.75
N LYS A 4 -1.77 4.48 18.29
CA LYS A 4 -1.47 4.84 19.67
C LYS A 4 -1.46 6.37 19.84
N VAL A 5 -0.80 7.06 18.92
CA VAL A 5 -0.72 8.53 18.90
C VAL A 5 -2.10 9.18 18.80
N ILE A 6 -3.02 8.61 18.00
CA ILE A 6 -4.38 9.13 17.86
C ILE A 6 -5.14 9.05 19.19
N CYS A 7 -5.13 7.90 19.86
CA CYS A 7 -5.88 7.79 21.12
C CYS A 7 -5.23 8.60 22.26
N GLU A 8 -3.89 8.72 22.30
CA GLU A 8 -3.18 9.63 23.22
C GLU A 8 -3.64 11.09 23.03
N LYS A 9 -3.70 11.56 21.78
CA LYS A 9 -4.10 12.94 21.47
C LYS A 9 -5.57 13.23 21.75
N LEU A 10 -6.43 12.24 21.60
CA LEU A 10 -7.87 12.35 21.86
C LEU A 10 -8.25 11.96 23.29
N ASN A 11 -7.26 11.59 24.11
CA ASN A 11 -7.42 11.14 25.48
C ASN A 11 -8.39 9.95 25.64
N ILE A 12 -8.34 9.02 24.67
CA ILE A 12 -9.17 7.81 24.64
C ILE A 12 -8.33 6.62 25.12
N PRO A 13 -8.81 5.83 26.11
CA PRO A 13 -8.07 4.69 26.62
C PRO A 13 -7.95 3.57 25.57
N PHE A 14 -6.74 3.06 25.36
CA PHE A 14 -6.45 2.00 24.37
C PHE A 14 -7.20 0.69 24.58
N ASN A 15 -7.55 0.38 25.83
CA ASN A 15 -8.23 -0.86 26.19
C ASN A 15 -9.74 -0.79 25.98
N LYS A 16 -10.28 0.41 25.67
CA LYS A 16 -11.70 0.60 25.42
C LYS A 16 -12.10 -0.15 24.15
N ARG A 17 -13.18 -0.92 24.22
CA ARG A 17 -13.67 -1.70 23.09
C ARG A 17 -14.44 -0.78 22.13
N VAL A 18 -14.39 -1.09 20.84
CA VAL A 18 -15.02 -0.28 19.79
C VAL A 18 -16.53 -0.08 20.03
N ASN A 19 -17.22 -1.11 20.52
CA ASN A 19 -18.64 -1.07 20.85
C ASN A 19 -19.00 -0.19 22.07
N SER A 20 -18.01 0.17 22.89
CA SER A 20 -18.19 0.99 24.09
C SER A 20 -17.83 2.46 23.87
N LEU A 21 -17.42 2.83 22.66
CA LEU A 21 -17.11 4.22 22.30
C LEU A 21 -18.41 5.03 22.19
N SER A 22 -18.38 6.26 22.70
CA SER A 22 -19.49 7.18 22.49
C SER A 22 -19.47 7.73 21.05
N GLU A 23 -20.62 8.19 20.56
CA GLU A 23 -20.70 8.82 19.24
C GLU A 23 -19.80 10.06 19.13
N GLU A 24 -19.66 10.83 20.22
CA GLU A 24 -18.75 11.97 20.29
C GLU A 24 -17.28 11.57 20.14
N GLU A 25 -16.85 10.48 20.77
CA GLU A 25 -15.48 9.95 20.63
C GLU A 25 -15.21 9.49 19.20
N ILE A 26 -16.20 8.86 18.56
CA ILE A 26 -16.11 8.41 17.17
C ILE A 26 -15.97 9.60 16.22
N LEU A 27 -16.76 10.66 16.42
CA LEU A 27 -16.66 11.90 15.64
C LEU A 27 -15.28 12.54 15.79
N LYS A 28 -14.79 12.69 17.02
CA LYS A 28 -13.45 13.22 17.30
C LYS A 28 -12.35 12.42 16.61
N ILE A 29 -12.44 11.08 16.62
CA ILE A 29 -11.48 10.21 15.92
C ILE A 29 -11.53 10.47 14.42
N ARG A 30 -12.73 10.53 13.82
CA ARG A 30 -12.89 10.77 12.39
C ARG A 30 -12.30 12.13 11.99
N GLU A 31 -12.71 13.20 12.64
CA GLU A 31 -12.24 14.56 12.34
C GLU A 31 -10.72 14.69 12.47
N TYR A 32 -10.16 14.09 13.52
CA TYR A 32 -8.71 14.08 13.73
C TYR A 32 -7.98 13.33 12.62
N ILE A 33 -8.51 12.20 12.15
CA ILE A 33 -7.92 11.42 11.05
C ILE A 33 -7.99 12.22 9.74
N ASP A 34 -9.15 12.77 9.40
CA ASP A 34 -9.38 13.48 8.14
C ASP A 34 -8.48 14.73 8.02
N GLN A 35 -8.23 15.43 9.13
CA GLN A 35 -7.37 16.63 9.12
C GLN A 35 -5.87 16.32 9.10
N ASN A 36 -5.44 15.28 9.81
CA ASN A 36 -4.00 15.05 10.06
C ASN A 36 -3.38 13.97 9.17
N TYR A 37 -4.18 13.12 8.54
CA TYR A 37 -3.69 11.98 7.77
C TYR A 37 -4.33 11.88 6.40
N LYS A 38 -3.47 11.69 5.39
CA LYS A 38 -3.92 11.21 4.09
C LYS A 38 -4.15 9.70 4.17
N VAL A 39 -5.41 9.29 4.02
CA VAL A 39 -5.81 7.88 4.10
C VAL A 39 -6.41 7.40 2.79
N GLU A 40 -6.55 6.09 2.68
CA GLU A 40 -7.32 5.40 1.63
C GLU A 40 -7.13 5.91 0.20
N GLY A 41 -8.15 6.54 -0.38
CA GLY A 41 -8.21 6.95 -1.78
C GLY A 41 -7.12 7.94 -2.15
N ASP A 42 -6.96 8.99 -1.34
CA ASP A 42 -5.97 10.04 -1.59
C ASP A 42 -4.55 9.50 -1.48
N LEU A 43 -4.27 8.69 -0.45
CA LEU A 43 -2.97 8.06 -0.29
C LEU A 43 -2.68 7.08 -1.45
N ARG A 44 -3.68 6.30 -1.90
CA ARG A 44 -3.54 5.40 -3.06
C ARG A 44 -3.26 6.18 -4.34
N ARG A 45 -3.93 7.31 -4.54
CA ARG A 45 -3.71 8.20 -5.69
C ARG A 45 -2.32 8.80 -5.66
N ASP A 46 -1.89 9.35 -4.54
CA ASP A 46 -0.55 9.93 -4.35
C ASP A 46 0.54 8.90 -4.62
N VAL A 47 0.42 7.69 -4.06
CA VAL A 47 1.37 6.60 -4.31
C VAL A 47 1.39 6.19 -5.78
N SER A 48 0.22 6.08 -6.42
CA SER A 48 0.12 5.73 -7.83
C SER A 48 0.74 6.79 -8.74
N MET A 49 0.50 8.08 -8.45
CA MET A 49 1.13 9.20 -9.17
C MET A 49 2.64 9.22 -8.96
N ASN A 50 3.12 8.94 -7.75
CA ASN A 50 4.55 8.83 -7.47
C ASN A 50 5.21 7.72 -8.30
N ILE A 51 4.57 6.56 -8.44
CA ILE A 51 5.08 5.46 -9.27
C ILE A 51 5.01 5.83 -10.76
N LYS A 52 3.92 6.46 -11.20
CA LYS A 52 3.75 6.92 -12.59
C LYS A 52 4.85 7.91 -12.96
N ARG A 53 5.10 8.91 -12.11
CA ARG A 53 6.20 9.87 -12.27
C ARG A 53 7.56 9.18 -12.45
N LEU A 54 7.86 8.15 -11.68
CA LEU A 54 9.12 7.39 -11.82
C LEU A 54 9.22 6.64 -13.15
N ASN A 55 8.10 6.12 -13.64
CA ASN A 55 8.01 5.44 -14.94
C ASN A 55 8.18 6.43 -16.10
N ASP A 56 7.51 7.58 -16.03
CA ASP A 56 7.52 8.62 -17.07
C ASP A 56 8.92 9.24 -17.20
N LEU A 57 9.62 9.45 -16.06
CA LEU A 57 11.02 9.88 -16.04
C LEU A 57 12.03 8.80 -16.48
N ALA A 58 11.58 7.57 -16.77
CA ALA A 58 12.41 6.44 -17.19
C ALA A 58 13.59 6.09 -16.24
N THR A 59 13.50 6.46 -14.96
CA THR A 59 14.53 6.12 -13.96
C THR A 59 14.67 4.60 -13.77
N TYR A 60 15.80 4.12 -13.24
CA TYR A 60 15.99 2.69 -12.94
C TYR A 60 14.83 2.11 -12.12
N ARG A 61 14.40 2.83 -11.07
CA ARG A 61 13.25 2.42 -10.24
C ARG A 61 11.97 2.28 -11.07
N GLY A 62 11.68 3.25 -11.94
CA GLY A 62 10.55 3.19 -12.87
C GLY A 62 10.61 1.98 -13.81
N LEU A 63 11.76 1.73 -14.43
CA LEU A 63 11.97 0.56 -15.28
C LEU A 63 11.72 -0.76 -14.53
N ARG A 64 12.11 -0.85 -13.25
CA ARG A 64 11.84 -2.02 -12.40
C ARG A 64 10.36 -2.15 -12.05
N HIS A 65 9.66 -1.04 -11.77
CA HIS A 65 8.21 -1.01 -11.59
C HIS A 65 7.49 -1.51 -12.87
N LYS A 66 7.86 -0.99 -14.05
CA LYS A 66 7.32 -1.41 -15.36
C LYS A 66 7.54 -2.90 -15.64
N LYS A 67 8.73 -3.43 -15.33
CA LYS A 67 9.09 -4.84 -15.50
C LYS A 67 8.55 -5.78 -14.41
N LYS A 68 7.78 -5.28 -13.43
CA LYS A 68 7.29 -6.04 -12.26
C LYS A 68 8.43 -6.75 -11.50
N LEU A 69 9.55 -6.05 -11.30
CA LEU A 69 10.70 -6.54 -10.54
C LEU A 69 10.87 -5.80 -9.21
N PRO A 70 11.56 -6.40 -8.22
CA PRO A 70 11.95 -5.72 -7.00
C PRO A 70 12.79 -4.46 -7.30
N VAL A 71 12.53 -3.41 -6.52
CA VAL A 71 13.03 -2.04 -6.77
C VAL A 71 14.14 -1.63 -5.79
N ARG A 72 14.30 -2.33 -4.66
CA ARG A 72 15.27 -2.00 -3.61
C ARG A 72 16.56 -2.85 -3.71
N GLY A 73 16.99 -3.16 -4.94
CA GLY A 73 18.24 -3.90 -5.18
C GLY A 73 18.23 -5.39 -4.83
N GLN A 74 17.08 -5.99 -4.53
CA GLN A 74 17.02 -7.42 -4.22
C GLN A 74 17.42 -8.30 -5.41
N ARG A 75 18.12 -9.41 -5.13
CA ARG A 75 18.48 -10.45 -6.12
C ARG A 75 17.22 -11.07 -6.73
N THR A 76 17.15 -11.12 -8.06
CA THR A 76 15.95 -11.60 -8.78
C THR A 76 16.05 -13.00 -9.37
N HIS A 77 17.18 -13.69 -9.21
CA HIS A 77 17.38 -15.03 -9.76
C HIS A 77 16.45 -16.07 -9.11
N SER A 78 16.40 -16.11 -7.78
CA SER A 78 15.59 -17.06 -7.00
C SER A 78 14.29 -16.45 -6.45
N ASN A 79 14.39 -15.73 -5.33
CA ASN A 79 13.26 -15.39 -4.47
C ASN A 79 12.73 -13.97 -4.75
N ALA A 80 11.90 -13.84 -5.79
CA ALA A 80 11.27 -12.56 -6.16
C ALA A 80 9.76 -12.67 -6.44
N ARG A 81 9.09 -13.73 -5.93
CA ARG A 81 7.72 -14.11 -6.32
C ARG A 81 6.64 -13.12 -5.87
N THR A 82 6.78 -12.47 -4.72
CA THR A 82 5.85 -11.42 -4.27
C THR A 82 5.72 -10.28 -5.29
N ARG A 83 6.77 -10.01 -6.06
CA ARG A 83 6.80 -8.94 -7.06
C ARG A 83 6.63 -9.44 -8.50
N LYS A 84 7.26 -10.58 -8.85
CA LYS A 84 7.17 -11.22 -10.17
C LYS A 84 5.82 -11.90 -10.43
N GLY A 85 5.08 -12.24 -9.39
CA GLY A 85 3.87 -13.08 -9.46
C GLY A 85 4.18 -14.57 -9.37
N LYS A 86 3.12 -15.39 -9.51
CA LYS A 86 3.18 -16.86 -9.47
C LYS A 86 4.19 -17.38 -10.51
N ALA A 87 4.87 -18.47 -10.18
CA ALA A 87 5.82 -19.08 -11.11
C ALA A 87 5.08 -19.65 -12.32
N ILE A 88 5.51 -19.24 -13.52
CA ILE A 88 5.05 -19.82 -14.77
C ILE A 88 6.12 -20.83 -15.18
N ALA A 89 5.78 -22.12 -15.14
CA ALA A 89 6.64 -23.17 -15.66
C ALA A 89 6.82 -23.00 -17.17
N ILE A 90 8.03 -23.22 -17.67
CA ILE A 90 8.36 -23.08 -19.09
C ILE A 90 8.03 -24.36 -19.86
N ALA A 91 8.09 -25.52 -19.20
CA ALA A 91 7.70 -26.80 -19.80
C ALA A 91 6.18 -26.81 -20.09
N GLY A 92 5.80 -26.87 -21.38
CA GLY A 92 4.41 -27.01 -21.85
C GLY A 92 3.65 -25.71 -22.16
N LYS A 93 4.34 -24.58 -22.36
CA LYS A 93 3.71 -23.25 -22.46
C LYS A 93 2.89 -23.01 -23.75
N LYS A 94 1.62 -23.46 -23.79
CA LYS A 94 0.56 -22.69 -24.46
C LYS A 94 0.29 -21.46 -23.60
N LEU A 95 0.67 -20.28 -24.09
CA LEU A 95 0.24 -19.01 -23.50
C LEU A 95 -1.27 -18.90 -23.70
N THR A 96 -2.08 -19.26 -22.70
CA THR A 96 -3.49 -18.90 -22.72
C THR A 96 -3.58 -17.37 -22.66
N PRO A 97 -4.22 -16.72 -23.64
CA PRO A 97 -4.41 -15.28 -23.59
C PRO A 97 -5.22 -14.95 -22.34
N LEU A 98 -4.76 -13.96 -21.57
CA LEU A 98 -5.49 -13.43 -20.43
C LEU A 98 -6.85 -12.95 -20.95
N LYS A 99 -7.96 -13.50 -20.44
CA LYS A 99 -9.30 -12.99 -20.74
C LYS A 99 -9.32 -11.50 -20.36
N LYS A 100 -9.69 -10.66 -21.33
CA LYS A 100 -10.03 -9.25 -21.11
C LYS A 100 -11.21 -9.14 -20.15
#